data_AF-A0A8T6BUX9-F1
#
_entry.id   AF-A0A8T6BUX9-F1
#
_cell.length_a   1.000
_cell.length_b   1.000
_cell.length_c   1.000
_cell.angle_alpha   90.00
_cell.angle_beta   90.00
_cell.angle_gamma   90.00
#
_symmetry.space_group_name_H-M   'P 1'
#
loop_
_entity.id
_entity.type
_entity.pdbx_description
1 polymer ?
#
loop_
_entity_poly.entity_id
_entity_poly.type
_entity_poly.pdbx_seq_one_letter_code
_entity_poly.pdbx_strand_id
1 'polypeptide(L)'
;LTANDSTLSGQAQVTLTEKPEWQLRLQFPQLNLDNLIPLNETANGENGAAQQGQSQSTLPRPVISSRIDEPAYQGLQGFTADILLQASNVRWRGMNFTDVATQMTNKSGLLEITQLQGKLNGGQVSLPGTLDATSINPRINFQPRLENVEIGTILKAFNYPISLTGKMSLAGDFSGADIDADAFRHNWQGQAHVEMTDTRMEGMNFQQMIQQAVERNGGDVKAAENFDNVTRLDRFTTDLTLKDGVVTLNDMQGQSPVLALTGEGMLNLADQTCDTQFDIRVVGGWNGESKLIDFLKETPVPLRVYGNWQQLNYSLQVDQLLRKHLQDEAKRRLNDWAERNKDSRNGKDVKKLLEKM
;
A
#
# COMPACT_ATOMS: atom_id res chain seq x y z
N LEU A 1 -36.59 11.93 -6.19
CA LEU A 1 -35.82 12.95 -6.95
C LEU A 1 -34.73 12.23 -7.72
N THR A 2 -34.34 12.74 -8.89
CA THR A 2 -33.23 12.18 -9.69
C THR A 2 -32.21 13.29 -9.94
N ALA A 3 -30.94 13.02 -9.64
CA ALA A 3 -29.82 13.90 -9.95
C ALA A 3 -28.82 13.09 -10.78
N ASN A 4 -28.71 13.40 -12.06
CA ASN A 4 -28.00 12.57 -13.04
C ASN A 4 -28.51 11.12 -13.01
N ASP A 5 -27.62 10.17 -12.74
CA ASP A 5 -27.88 8.73 -12.58
C ASP A 5 -28.09 8.31 -11.11
N SER A 6 -28.24 9.28 -10.20
CA SER A 6 -28.55 9.03 -8.79
C SER A 6 -30.04 9.21 -8.52
N THR A 7 -30.62 8.26 -7.79
CA THR A 7 -32.04 8.30 -7.39
C THR A 7 -32.13 8.45 -5.88
N LEU A 8 -33.05 9.30 -5.41
CA LEU A 8 -33.17 9.66 -3.99
C LEU A 8 -34.63 9.65 -3.54
N SER A 9 -34.86 9.05 -2.37
CA SER A 9 -36.08 9.16 -1.55
C SER A 9 -35.73 9.51 -0.11
N GLY A 10 -36.67 10.06 0.66
CA GLY A 10 -36.44 10.37 2.06
C GLY A 10 -37.15 11.62 2.55
N GLN A 11 -36.70 12.12 3.70
CA GLN A 11 -37.21 13.30 4.37
C GLN A 11 -36.08 14.28 4.64
N ALA A 12 -36.36 15.56 4.41
CA ALA A 12 -35.49 16.67 4.76
C ALA A 12 -36.34 17.69 5.52
N GLN A 13 -35.93 18.03 6.73
CA GLN A 13 -36.55 19.07 7.53
C GLN A 13 -35.50 20.15 7.82
N VAL A 14 -35.94 21.41 7.76
CA VAL A 14 -35.12 22.55 8.14
C VAL A 14 -35.87 23.39 9.17
N THR A 15 -35.21 23.71 10.28
CA THR A 15 -35.68 24.70 11.23
C THR A 15 -34.89 25.98 11.02
N LEU A 16 -35.59 27.03 10.58
CA LEU A 16 -34.98 28.32 10.26
C LEU A 16 -34.78 29.13 11.56
N THR A 17 -33.64 28.93 12.20
CA THR A 17 -33.13 29.77 13.30
C THR A 17 -32.00 30.67 12.77
N GLU A 18 -31.29 31.37 13.66
CA GLU A 18 -30.12 32.19 13.28
C GLU A 18 -29.01 31.35 12.62
N LYS A 19 -28.86 30.08 13.03
CA LYS A 19 -28.08 29.06 12.34
C LYS A 19 -28.99 27.90 11.95
N PRO A 20 -29.39 27.76 10.67
CA PRO A 20 -30.35 26.75 10.24
C PRO A 20 -30.01 25.35 10.74
N GLU A 21 -31.02 24.64 11.24
CA GLU A 21 -30.87 23.29 11.74
C GLU A 21 -31.47 22.31 10.72
N TRP A 22 -30.66 21.40 10.20
CA TRP A 22 -31.05 20.44 9.17
C TRP A 22 -31.21 19.04 9.75
N GLN A 23 -32.31 18.37 9.41
CA GLN A 23 -32.47 16.95 9.68
C GLN A 23 -32.69 16.22 8.36
N LEU A 24 -31.73 15.38 7.98
CA LEU A 24 -31.74 14.67 6.71
C LEU A 24 -31.80 13.16 6.98
N ARG A 25 -32.81 12.50 6.38
CA ARG A 25 -32.99 11.04 6.37
C ARG A 25 -33.19 10.62 4.92
N LEU A 26 -32.12 10.20 4.26
CA LEU A 26 -32.10 10.01 2.81
C LEU A 26 -31.71 8.57 2.46
N GLN A 27 -32.35 8.04 1.41
CA GLN A 27 -32.11 6.71 0.87
C GLN A 27 -31.83 6.79 -0.63
N PHE A 28 -30.79 6.09 -1.07
CA PHE A 28 -30.35 6.04 -2.45
C PHE A 28 -30.25 4.59 -2.94
N PRO A 29 -31.11 4.13 -3.85
CA PRO A 29 -30.87 2.86 -4.55
C PRO A 29 -29.52 2.86 -5.28
N GLN A 30 -29.16 4.01 -5.87
CA GLN A 30 -27.89 4.25 -6.54
C GLN A 30 -27.46 5.70 -6.30
N LEU A 31 -26.21 5.87 -5.88
CA LEU A 31 -25.54 7.16 -5.70
C LEU A 31 -24.21 7.14 -6.47
N ASN A 32 -24.10 7.96 -7.51
CA ASN A 32 -22.86 8.07 -8.28
C ASN A 32 -22.13 9.36 -7.93
N LEU A 33 -21.08 9.24 -7.12
CA LEU A 33 -20.26 10.37 -6.70
C LEU A 33 -19.32 10.86 -7.81
N ASP A 34 -18.95 10.01 -8.78
CA ASP A 34 -18.09 10.40 -9.91
C ASP A 34 -18.72 11.51 -10.75
N ASN A 35 -20.06 11.56 -10.80
CA ASN A 35 -20.83 12.56 -11.55
C ASN A 35 -21.29 13.75 -10.70
N LEU A 36 -21.15 13.67 -9.38
CA LEU A 36 -21.64 14.70 -8.44
C LEU A 36 -20.49 15.51 -7.84
N ILE A 37 -19.31 14.92 -7.70
CA ILE A 37 -18.12 15.56 -7.16
C ILE A 37 -17.09 15.59 -8.29
N PRO A 38 -16.78 16.77 -8.87
CA PRO A 38 -15.73 16.86 -9.89
C PRO A 38 -14.40 16.40 -9.28
N LEU A 39 -13.83 15.35 -9.85
CA LEU A 39 -12.50 14.88 -9.50
C LEU A 39 -11.48 15.86 -10.11
N ASN A 40 -10.98 16.79 -9.31
CA ASN A 40 -9.89 17.69 -9.72
C ASN A 40 -8.57 16.92 -9.66
N GLU A 41 -8.29 16.07 -10.63
CA GLU A 41 -6.97 15.46 -10.75
C GLU A 41 -6.08 16.38 -11.59
N THR A 42 -5.18 17.12 -10.93
CA THR A 42 -3.99 17.69 -11.58
C THR A 42 -3.08 16.53 -11.98
N ALA A 43 -3.38 15.92 -13.12
CA ALA A 43 -2.48 14.98 -13.76
C ALA A 43 -1.21 15.71 -14.17
N ASN A 44 -0.12 15.53 -13.41
CA ASN A 44 1.23 15.77 -13.90
C ASN A 44 1.53 14.73 -14.99
N GLY A 45 1.26 15.13 -16.23
CA GLY A 45 1.59 14.39 -17.44
C GLY A 45 2.01 15.37 -18.51
N GLU A 46 3.19 15.97 -18.36
CA GLU A 46 3.91 16.52 -19.50
C GLU A 46 4.29 15.37 -20.44
N ASN A 47 3.58 15.24 -21.55
CA ASN A 47 4.17 15.00 -22.85
C ASN A 47 3.17 15.31 -23.95
N GLY A 48 3.54 16.29 -24.78
CA GLY A 48 2.71 16.82 -25.84
C GLY A 48 2.43 15.82 -26.96
N ALA A 49 1.21 15.89 -27.47
CA ALA A 49 0.94 15.70 -28.88
C ALA A 49 -0.02 16.82 -29.31
N ALA A 50 0.54 17.86 -29.91
CA ALA A 50 -0.22 18.82 -30.69
C ALA A 50 -0.53 18.18 -32.05
N GLN A 51 -1.81 18.13 -32.42
CA GLN A 51 -2.40 18.62 -33.68
C GLN A 51 -3.83 18.07 -33.83
N GLN A 52 -4.85 18.93 -33.70
CA GLN A 52 -5.51 19.72 -34.76
C GLN A 52 -6.58 18.94 -35.55
N GLY A 53 -7.84 19.35 -35.35
CA GLY A 53 -8.91 19.10 -36.33
C GLY A 53 -10.33 19.01 -35.76
N GLN A 54 -10.95 20.15 -35.43
CA GLN A 54 -12.27 20.60 -35.94
C GLN A 54 -12.89 21.65 -35.02
N SER A 55 -13.08 22.82 -35.61
CA SER A 55 -13.78 23.98 -35.10
C SER A 55 -15.26 23.68 -34.82
N GLN A 56 -15.62 23.62 -33.55
CA GLN A 56 -16.96 23.93 -33.07
C GLN A 56 -16.88 25.13 -32.14
N SER A 57 -17.71 26.13 -32.43
CA SER A 57 -17.93 27.32 -31.62
C SER A 57 -18.36 26.91 -30.21
N THR A 58 -17.42 26.95 -29.26
CA THR A 58 -17.76 26.85 -27.84
C THR A 58 -18.19 28.24 -27.39
N LEU A 59 -19.51 28.39 -27.16
CA LEU A 59 -20.06 29.48 -26.35
C LEU A 59 -19.14 29.74 -25.14
N PRO A 60 -18.86 31.00 -24.77
CA PRO A 60 -18.06 31.29 -23.59
C PRO A 60 -18.75 30.66 -22.39
N ARG A 61 -18.13 29.61 -21.82
CA ARG A 61 -18.57 29.10 -20.52
C ARG A 61 -18.40 30.24 -19.53
N PRO A 62 -19.36 30.46 -18.62
CA PRO A 62 -19.18 31.42 -17.56
C PRO A 62 -17.90 31.04 -16.82
N VAL A 63 -16.95 31.96 -16.80
CA VAL A 63 -15.78 31.88 -15.95
C VAL A 63 -16.34 32.01 -14.55
N ILE A 64 -16.54 30.89 -13.85
CA ILE A 64 -16.76 30.93 -12.42
C ILE A 64 -15.44 31.48 -11.89
N SER A 65 -15.44 32.73 -11.45
CA SER A 65 -14.36 33.28 -10.65
C SER A 65 -14.18 32.30 -9.49
N SER A 66 -13.12 31.49 -9.55
CA SER A 66 -12.68 30.73 -8.40
C SER A 66 -12.46 31.79 -7.32
N ARG A 67 -13.28 31.76 -6.27
CA ARG A 67 -12.96 32.48 -5.04
C ARG A 67 -11.73 31.77 -4.49
N ILE A 68 -10.56 32.30 -4.84
CA ILE A 68 -9.25 31.69 -4.55
C ILE A 68 -8.90 31.76 -3.05
N ASP A 69 -9.68 32.48 -2.24
CA ASP A 69 -9.33 32.76 -0.82
C ASP A 69 -10.43 32.40 0.19
N GLU A 70 -11.42 31.56 -0.14
CA GLU A 70 -12.40 31.14 0.87
C GLU A 70 -11.80 29.98 1.70
N PRO A 71 -11.64 30.13 3.03
CA PRO A 71 -11.11 29.06 3.88
C PRO A 71 -11.85 27.73 3.64
N ALA A 72 -11.09 26.64 3.54
CA ALA A 72 -11.66 25.32 3.35
C ALA A 72 -12.74 25.03 4.41
N TYR A 73 -13.84 24.42 3.98
CA TYR A 73 -14.96 24.01 4.86
C TYR A 73 -15.72 25.14 5.56
N GLN A 74 -15.54 26.42 5.21
CA GLN A 74 -16.28 27.54 5.83
C GLN A 74 -17.80 27.34 5.78
N GLY A 75 -18.33 26.70 4.75
CA GLY A 75 -19.75 26.37 4.62
C GLY A 75 -20.32 25.56 5.79
N LEU A 76 -19.50 24.73 6.47
CA LEU A 76 -19.94 23.95 7.64
C LEU A 76 -20.24 24.81 8.87
N GLN A 77 -19.66 26.02 8.97
CA GLN A 77 -19.87 26.90 10.11
C GLN A 77 -21.28 27.52 10.14
N GLY A 78 -21.95 27.59 8.99
CA GLY A 78 -23.21 28.30 8.81
C GLY A 78 -24.47 27.56 9.26
N PHE A 79 -24.38 26.31 9.69
CA PHE A 79 -25.55 25.50 10.02
C PHE A 79 -25.26 24.41 11.07
N THR A 80 -26.31 23.80 11.59
CA THR A 80 -26.22 22.50 12.28
C THR A 80 -26.96 21.46 11.48
N ALA A 81 -26.54 20.20 11.54
CA ALA A 81 -27.22 19.12 10.84
C ALA A 81 -27.11 17.78 11.54
N ASP A 82 -28.18 16.99 11.45
CA ASP A 82 -28.21 15.56 11.75
C ASP A 82 -28.54 14.78 10.48
N ILE A 83 -27.57 14.04 9.96
CA ILE A 83 -27.62 13.42 8.64
C ILE A 83 -27.55 11.89 8.80
N LEU A 84 -28.52 11.20 8.23
CA LEU A 84 -28.51 9.75 8.06
C LEU A 84 -28.77 9.42 6.58
N LEU A 85 -27.79 8.77 5.96
CA LEU A 85 -27.84 8.36 4.56
C LEU A 85 -27.71 6.84 4.49
N GLN A 86 -28.51 6.22 3.63
CA GLN A 86 -28.37 4.81 3.27
C GLN A 86 -28.31 4.72 1.75
N ALA A 87 -27.35 3.97 1.22
CA ALA A 87 -27.25 3.74 -0.20
C ALA A 87 -26.99 2.26 -0.50
N SER A 88 -27.82 1.65 -1.35
CA SER A 88 -27.62 0.26 -1.75
C SER A 88 -26.38 0.10 -2.61
N ASN A 89 -26.13 1.06 -3.50
CA ASN A 89 -24.95 1.12 -4.35
C ASN A 89 -24.37 2.53 -4.37
N VAL A 90 -23.06 2.66 -4.16
CA VAL A 90 -22.32 3.91 -4.32
C VAL A 90 -21.18 3.70 -5.29
N ARG A 91 -21.04 4.59 -6.27
CA ARG A 91 -19.88 4.61 -7.17
C ARG A 91 -18.99 5.80 -6.82
N TRP A 92 -17.71 5.55 -6.58
CA TRP A 92 -16.72 6.59 -6.30
C TRP A 92 -15.32 6.18 -6.78
N ARG A 93 -14.68 7.02 -7.57
CA ARG A 93 -13.39 6.77 -8.26
C ARG A 93 -13.39 5.45 -9.01
N GLY A 94 -14.53 5.12 -9.64
CA GLY A 94 -14.75 3.83 -10.30
C GLY A 94 -14.88 2.60 -9.39
N MET A 95 -14.74 2.76 -8.07
CA MET A 95 -15.04 1.71 -7.09
C MET A 95 -16.54 1.62 -6.85
N ASN A 96 -17.05 0.40 -6.74
CA ASN A 96 -18.46 0.14 -6.45
C ASN A 96 -18.59 -0.37 -5.01
N PHE A 97 -19.22 0.43 -4.18
CA PHE A 97 -19.56 0.08 -2.81
C PHE A 97 -21.01 -0.38 -2.73
N THR A 98 -21.29 -1.33 -1.85
CA THR A 98 -22.66 -1.77 -1.54
C THR A 98 -22.96 -1.65 -0.05
N ASP A 99 -24.25 -1.66 0.30
CA ASP A 99 -24.73 -1.60 1.67
C ASP A 99 -24.14 -0.42 2.47
N VAL A 100 -24.07 0.75 1.82
CA VAL A 100 -23.45 1.94 2.40
C VAL A 100 -24.38 2.58 3.41
N ALA A 101 -23.87 2.83 4.61
CA ALA A 101 -24.59 3.52 5.68
C ALA A 101 -23.71 4.65 6.23
N THR A 102 -24.31 5.82 6.38
CA THR A 102 -23.63 7.02 6.87
C THR A 102 -24.47 7.72 7.91
N GLN A 103 -23.87 8.05 9.06
CA GLN A 103 -24.44 8.87 10.10
C GLN A 103 -23.44 9.97 10.47
N MET A 104 -23.88 11.22 10.36
CA MET A 104 -23.04 12.39 10.58
C MET A 104 -23.81 13.47 11.31
N THR A 105 -23.12 14.25 12.14
CA THR A 105 -23.66 15.48 12.71
C THR A 105 -22.71 16.64 12.44
N ASN A 106 -23.25 17.80 12.10
CA ASN A 106 -22.49 19.05 12.02
C ASN A 106 -23.01 20.00 13.09
N LYS A 107 -22.12 20.56 13.90
CA LYS A 107 -22.43 21.59 14.90
C LYS A 107 -21.64 22.85 14.56
N SER A 108 -22.07 23.54 13.50
CA SER A 108 -21.48 24.80 13.07
C SER A 108 -19.96 24.75 12.89
N GLY A 109 -19.48 23.76 12.14
CA GLY A 109 -18.07 23.60 11.80
C GLY A 109 -17.41 22.41 12.51
N LEU A 110 -18.05 21.87 13.54
CA LEU A 110 -17.66 20.59 14.15
C LEU A 110 -18.47 19.47 13.50
N LEU A 111 -17.87 18.81 12.50
CA LEU A 111 -18.45 17.65 11.81
C LEU A 111 -17.97 16.37 12.50
N GLU A 112 -18.91 15.53 12.92
CA GLU A 112 -18.67 14.20 13.47
C GLU A 112 -19.31 13.16 12.56
N ILE A 113 -18.52 12.17 12.13
CA ILE A 113 -18.95 11.04 11.29
C ILE A 113 -18.89 9.80 12.17
N THR A 114 -19.99 9.49 12.85
CA THR A 114 -20.08 8.34 13.77
C THR A 114 -20.18 7.02 13.02
N GLN A 115 -20.69 7.05 11.79
CA GLN A 115 -20.79 5.89 10.93
C GLN A 115 -20.53 6.30 9.48
N LEU A 116 -19.59 5.64 8.83
CA LEU A 116 -19.41 5.67 7.38
C LEU A 116 -18.87 4.31 7.00
N GLN A 117 -19.74 3.42 6.53
CA GLN A 117 -19.38 2.03 6.27
C GLN A 117 -20.04 1.51 5.01
N GLY A 118 -19.48 0.44 4.44
CA GLY A 118 -20.03 -0.29 3.31
C GLY A 118 -19.17 -1.50 2.97
N LYS A 119 -19.49 -2.15 1.85
CA LYS A 119 -18.73 -3.28 1.32
C LYS A 119 -18.05 -2.89 0.01
N LEU A 120 -16.82 -3.36 -0.19
CA LEU A 120 -16.05 -3.16 -1.43
C LEU A 120 -15.42 -4.49 -1.84
N ASN A 121 -15.79 -5.01 -3.02
CA ASN A 121 -15.26 -6.26 -3.57
C ASN A 121 -15.29 -7.45 -2.59
N GLY A 122 -16.37 -7.56 -1.80
CA GLY A 122 -16.54 -8.62 -0.81
C GLY A 122 -15.90 -8.35 0.56
N GLY A 123 -15.03 -7.34 0.66
CA GLY A 123 -14.50 -6.84 1.94
C GLY A 123 -15.40 -5.80 2.59
N GLN A 124 -15.12 -5.46 3.85
CA GLN A 124 -15.81 -4.41 4.61
C GLN A 124 -14.93 -3.17 4.74
N VAL A 125 -15.55 -1.99 4.65
CA VAL A 125 -14.90 -0.69 4.77
C VAL A 125 -15.66 0.13 5.81
N SER A 126 -14.94 0.75 6.73
CA SER A 126 -15.46 1.72 7.69
C SER A 126 -14.47 2.89 7.83
N LEU A 127 -14.97 4.12 7.83
CA LEU A 127 -14.17 5.34 7.91
C LEU A 127 -14.84 6.40 8.80
N PRO A 128 -15.07 6.12 10.10
CA PRO A 128 -15.54 7.14 11.03
C PRO A 128 -14.46 8.20 11.25
N GLY A 129 -14.87 9.39 11.64
CA GLY A 129 -13.95 10.50 11.82
C GLY A 129 -14.58 11.80 12.27
N THR A 130 -13.74 12.82 12.35
CA THR A 130 -14.12 14.17 12.77
C THR A 130 -13.43 15.19 11.88
N LEU A 131 -14.09 16.33 11.68
CA LEU A 131 -13.54 17.51 11.04
C LEU A 131 -13.92 18.73 11.89
N ASP A 132 -12.90 19.42 12.39
CA ASP A 132 -13.04 20.71 13.07
C ASP A 132 -12.63 21.82 12.11
N ALA A 133 -13.62 22.52 11.59
CA ALA A 133 -13.46 23.70 10.74
C ALA A 133 -13.82 24.99 11.48
N THR A 134 -13.75 25.02 12.81
CA THR A 134 -14.01 26.25 13.60
C THR A 134 -12.84 27.23 13.57
N SER A 135 -11.65 26.75 13.20
CA SER A 135 -10.42 27.52 13.01
C SER A 135 -10.11 27.74 11.53
N ILE A 136 -9.21 28.69 11.23
CA ILE A 136 -8.69 28.95 9.88
C ILE A 136 -7.95 27.72 9.33
N ASN A 137 -7.31 26.93 10.20
CA ASN A 137 -6.66 25.68 9.85
C ASN A 137 -7.55 24.52 10.31
N PRO A 138 -8.27 23.85 9.39
CA PRO A 138 -9.11 22.72 9.74
C PRO A 138 -8.28 21.56 10.28
N ARG A 139 -8.85 20.80 11.20
CA ARG A 139 -8.25 19.56 11.71
C ARG A 139 -9.17 18.39 11.44
N ILE A 140 -8.64 17.39 10.74
CA ILE A 140 -9.40 16.22 10.29
C ILE A 140 -8.76 15.00 10.91
N ASN A 141 -9.55 14.10 11.46
CA ASN A 141 -9.09 12.80 11.98
C ASN A 141 -10.02 11.70 11.48
N PHE A 142 -9.48 10.61 10.95
CA PHE A 142 -10.23 9.41 10.60
C PHE A 142 -9.62 8.16 11.23
N GLN A 143 -10.48 7.18 11.47
CA GLN A 143 -10.09 5.89 12.02
C GLN A 143 -10.49 4.75 11.06
N PRO A 144 -9.83 4.62 9.89
CA PRO A 144 -10.18 3.62 8.92
C PRO A 144 -10.09 2.21 9.49
N ARG A 145 -11.08 1.38 9.14
CA ARG A 145 -11.09 -0.06 9.34
C ARG A 145 -11.46 -0.73 8.03
N LEU A 146 -10.54 -1.53 7.51
CA LEU A 146 -10.72 -2.35 6.33
C LEU A 146 -10.62 -3.82 6.75
N GLU A 147 -11.50 -4.65 6.21
CA GLU A 147 -11.45 -6.10 6.40
C GLU A 147 -11.55 -6.79 5.05
N ASN A 148 -10.49 -7.52 4.69
CA ASN A 148 -10.42 -8.32 3.46
C ASN A 148 -10.75 -7.55 2.16
N VAL A 149 -10.34 -6.29 2.07
CA VAL A 149 -10.55 -5.44 0.90
C VAL A 149 -9.45 -5.70 -0.14
N GLU A 150 -9.83 -5.88 -1.41
CA GLU A 150 -8.86 -6.09 -2.50
C GLU A 150 -8.00 -4.84 -2.74
N ILE A 151 -6.72 -4.89 -2.36
CA ILE A 151 -5.80 -3.74 -2.44
C ILE A 151 -5.64 -3.22 -3.87
N GLY A 152 -5.65 -4.11 -4.88
CA GLY A 152 -5.50 -3.71 -6.27
C GLY A 152 -6.61 -2.75 -6.74
N THR A 153 -7.78 -2.81 -6.08
CA THR A 153 -8.91 -1.91 -6.36
C THR A 153 -8.60 -0.49 -5.90
N ILE A 154 -8.01 -0.35 -4.71
CA ILE A 154 -7.62 0.94 -4.13
C ILE A 154 -6.46 1.53 -4.95
N LEU A 155 -5.42 0.74 -5.23
CA LEU A 155 -4.27 1.19 -6.01
C LEU A 155 -4.70 1.73 -7.38
N LYS A 156 -5.60 1.02 -8.07
CA LYS A 156 -6.18 1.47 -9.33
C LYS A 156 -7.01 2.74 -9.18
N ALA A 157 -7.86 2.83 -8.15
CA ALA A 157 -8.72 3.99 -7.92
C ALA A 157 -7.92 5.28 -7.64
N PHE A 158 -6.69 5.17 -7.14
CA PHE A 158 -5.79 6.30 -6.85
C PHE A 158 -4.62 6.45 -7.84
N ASN A 159 -4.69 5.74 -8.97
CA ASN A 159 -3.72 5.79 -10.07
C ASN A 159 -2.27 5.45 -9.64
N TYR A 160 -2.11 4.51 -8.72
CA TYR A 160 -0.79 4.03 -8.33
C TYR A 160 -0.37 2.84 -9.18
N PRO A 161 0.75 2.92 -9.92
CA PRO A 161 1.20 1.87 -10.85
C PRO A 161 1.91 0.72 -10.14
N ILE A 162 1.31 0.21 -9.05
CA ILE A 162 1.83 -0.91 -8.27
C ILE A 162 0.99 -2.15 -8.62
N SER A 163 1.62 -3.15 -9.24
CA SER A 163 0.97 -4.43 -9.56
C SER A 163 0.92 -5.35 -8.35
N LEU A 164 0.06 -5.02 -7.40
CA LEU A 164 -0.15 -5.77 -6.15
C LEU A 164 -1.64 -6.12 -6.00
N THR A 165 -1.91 -7.40 -5.76
CA THR A 165 -3.25 -7.90 -5.41
C THR A 165 -3.20 -8.67 -4.10
N GLY A 166 -4.34 -8.76 -3.42
CA GLY A 166 -4.48 -9.45 -2.15
C GLY A 166 -5.58 -8.82 -1.29
N LYS A 167 -6.05 -9.60 -0.32
CA LYS A 167 -7.06 -9.14 0.64
C LYS A 167 -6.35 -8.40 1.77
N MET A 168 -6.57 -7.10 1.85
CA MET A 168 -6.00 -6.23 2.87
C MET A 168 -7.01 -5.98 3.99
N SER A 169 -6.55 -6.15 5.22
CA SER A 169 -7.18 -5.66 6.43
C SER A 169 -6.28 -4.57 7.04
N LEU A 170 -6.90 -3.49 7.51
CA LEU A 170 -6.18 -2.33 8.03
C LEU A 170 -6.99 -1.73 9.17
N ALA A 171 -6.31 -1.36 10.25
CA ALA A 171 -6.89 -0.51 11.28
C ALA A 171 -5.87 0.56 11.67
N GLY A 172 -6.29 1.83 11.69
CA GLY A 172 -5.37 2.92 12.00
C GLY A 172 -6.06 4.22 12.35
N ASP A 173 -5.23 5.22 12.61
CA ASP A 173 -5.61 6.59 12.94
C ASP A 173 -4.83 7.53 12.03
N PHE A 174 -5.53 8.38 11.30
CA PHE A 174 -4.96 9.31 10.34
C PHE A 174 -5.51 10.71 10.57
N SER A 175 -4.68 11.71 10.33
CA SER A 175 -5.05 13.12 10.46
C SER A 175 -4.43 13.96 9.36
N GLY A 176 -5.11 15.06 9.05
CA GLY A 176 -4.68 16.02 8.04
C GLY A 176 -5.51 17.29 8.12
N ALA A 177 -5.31 18.17 7.13
CA ALA A 177 -6.01 19.46 7.05
C ALA A 177 -7.07 19.50 5.94
N ASP A 178 -7.04 18.57 4.98
CA ASP A 178 -7.93 18.59 3.82
C ASP A 178 -8.27 17.17 3.33
N ILE A 179 -9.54 16.92 2.98
CA ILE A 179 -10.08 15.66 2.44
C ILE A 179 -9.94 15.71 0.91
N ASP A 180 -8.71 15.57 0.45
CA ASP A 180 -8.37 15.49 -0.95
C ASP A 180 -7.23 14.49 -1.18
N ALA A 181 -7.19 13.89 -2.37
CA ALA A 181 -6.18 12.90 -2.72
C ALA A 181 -4.77 13.52 -2.79
N ASP A 182 -4.62 14.74 -3.29
CA ASP A 182 -3.35 15.46 -3.30
C ASP A 182 -2.91 15.82 -1.88
N ALA A 183 -3.83 16.33 -1.06
CA ALA A 183 -3.55 16.59 0.35
C ALA A 183 -3.10 15.32 1.08
N PHE A 184 -3.77 14.18 0.85
CA PHE A 184 -3.37 12.88 1.42
C PHE A 184 -1.94 12.47 1.04
N ARG A 185 -1.54 12.74 -0.21
CA ARG A 185 -0.19 12.42 -0.70
C ARG A 185 0.92 13.30 -0.15
N HIS A 186 0.61 14.42 0.50
CA HIS A 186 1.62 15.40 0.92
C HIS A 186 1.56 15.79 2.39
N ASN A 187 0.37 15.83 3.00
CA ASN A 187 0.16 16.57 4.25
C ASN A 187 -0.53 15.73 5.32
N TRP A 188 -0.85 14.47 5.01
CA TRP A 188 -1.47 13.58 5.98
C TRP A 188 -0.41 12.82 6.79
N GLN A 189 -0.80 12.48 8.01
CA GLN A 189 0.02 11.73 8.94
C GLN A 189 -0.84 10.72 9.70
N GLY A 190 -0.23 9.64 10.19
CA GLY A 190 -0.96 8.63 10.94
C GLY A 190 -0.18 7.34 11.10
N GLN A 191 -0.85 6.36 11.67
CA GLN A 191 -0.30 5.02 11.87
C GLN A 191 -1.39 3.98 11.67
N ALA A 192 -1.01 2.81 11.19
CA ALA A 192 -1.92 1.69 11.02
C ALA A 192 -1.19 0.36 11.15
N HIS A 193 -1.91 -0.66 11.58
CA HIS A 193 -1.48 -2.04 11.39
C HIS A 193 -2.10 -2.56 10.09
N VAL A 194 -1.28 -3.19 9.25
CA VAL A 194 -1.71 -3.75 7.97
C VAL A 194 -1.46 -5.25 7.96
N GLU A 195 -2.50 -5.99 7.57
CA GLU A 195 -2.43 -7.40 7.28
C GLU A 195 -2.94 -7.65 5.86
N MET A 196 -2.25 -8.49 5.11
CA MET A 196 -2.67 -8.94 3.81
C MET A 196 -2.64 -10.46 3.73
N THR A 197 -3.62 -11.04 3.05
CA THR A 197 -3.63 -12.47 2.71
C THR A 197 -3.76 -12.66 1.21
N ASP A 198 -3.36 -13.85 0.73
CA ASP A 198 -3.40 -14.21 -0.69
C ASP A 198 -2.69 -13.17 -1.57
N THR A 199 -1.53 -12.68 -1.11
CA THR A 199 -0.82 -11.57 -1.74
C THR A 199 -0.06 -12.04 -2.98
N ARG A 200 -0.19 -11.27 -4.06
CA ARG A 200 0.56 -11.48 -5.31
C ARG A 200 1.10 -10.13 -5.77
N MET A 201 2.43 -10.04 -5.86
CA MET A 201 3.14 -8.92 -6.45
C MET A 201 3.69 -9.34 -7.81
N GLU A 202 3.35 -8.60 -8.86
CA GLU A 202 3.89 -8.84 -10.20
C GLU A 202 5.12 -7.97 -10.49
N GLY A 203 5.96 -8.44 -11.41
CA GLY A 203 7.14 -7.70 -11.88
C GLY A 203 8.43 -8.07 -11.15
N MET A 204 8.36 -8.69 -9.96
CA MET A 204 9.51 -9.21 -9.24
C MET A 204 9.21 -10.57 -8.62
N ASN A 205 9.89 -11.62 -9.08
CA ASN A 205 9.87 -12.94 -8.49
C ASN A 205 11.10 -13.14 -7.58
N PHE A 206 10.94 -12.88 -6.28
CA PHE A 206 12.04 -12.95 -5.32
C PHE A 206 12.66 -14.36 -5.23
N GLN A 207 11.83 -15.40 -5.28
CA GLN A 207 12.32 -16.78 -5.29
C GLN A 207 13.25 -17.02 -6.49
N GLN A 208 12.78 -16.69 -7.69
CA GLN A 208 13.52 -16.92 -8.92
C GLN A 208 14.82 -16.10 -8.96
N MET A 209 14.77 -14.83 -8.53
CA MET A 209 15.95 -13.97 -8.46
C MET A 209 17.05 -14.57 -7.59
N ILE A 210 16.69 -15.08 -6.40
CA ILE A 210 17.63 -15.71 -5.47
C ILE A 210 18.16 -17.02 -6.06
N GLN A 211 17.28 -17.89 -6.58
CA GLN A 211 17.68 -19.17 -7.16
C GLN A 211 18.65 -18.99 -8.33
N GLN A 212 18.38 -18.05 -9.24
CA GLN A 212 19.26 -17.73 -10.36
C GLN A 212 20.59 -17.13 -9.91
N ALA A 213 20.60 -16.28 -8.88
CA ALA A 213 21.82 -15.73 -8.35
C ALA A 213 22.71 -16.82 -7.72
N VAL A 214 22.12 -17.81 -7.04
CA VAL A 214 22.84 -18.96 -6.48
C VAL A 214 23.43 -19.84 -7.59
N GLU A 215 22.64 -20.15 -8.62
CA GLU A 215 23.09 -20.94 -9.77
C GLU A 215 24.26 -20.28 -10.50
N ARG A 216 24.19 -18.97 -10.77
CA ARG A 216 25.28 -18.21 -11.42
C ARG A 216 26.57 -18.17 -10.60
N ASN A 217 26.48 -18.28 -9.29
CA ASN A 217 27.62 -18.26 -8.38
C ASN A 217 28.19 -19.66 -8.07
N GLY A 218 27.87 -20.66 -8.90
CA GLY A 218 28.47 -21.99 -8.81
C GLY A 218 27.81 -22.93 -7.81
N GLY A 219 26.58 -22.63 -7.38
CA GLY A 219 25.74 -23.61 -6.70
C GLY A 219 25.35 -24.72 -7.68
N ASP A 220 25.55 -25.99 -7.32
CA ASP A 220 25.10 -27.16 -8.09
C ASP A 220 23.58 -27.38 -7.93
N VAL A 221 22.82 -26.30 -8.14
CA VAL A 221 21.38 -26.22 -7.89
C VAL A 221 20.74 -25.60 -9.12
N LYS A 222 19.79 -26.32 -9.72
CA LYS A 222 19.00 -25.81 -10.84
C LYS A 222 17.78 -25.07 -10.30
N ALA A 223 17.59 -23.82 -10.71
CA ALA A 223 16.33 -23.12 -10.46
C ALA A 223 15.16 -23.93 -11.03
N ALA A 224 14.01 -23.91 -10.35
CA ALA A 224 12.79 -24.44 -10.94
C ALA A 224 12.37 -23.50 -12.08
N GLU A 225 12.07 -24.06 -13.27
CA GLU A 225 11.55 -23.29 -14.40
C GLU A 225 10.11 -22.83 -14.08
N ASN A 226 9.99 -21.71 -13.37
CA ASN A 226 8.71 -21.06 -13.12
C ASN A 226 8.64 -19.78 -13.96
N PHE A 227 7.69 -19.74 -14.90
CA PHE A 227 7.54 -18.66 -15.88
C PHE A 227 6.77 -17.46 -15.35
N ASP A 228 6.14 -17.56 -14.18
CA ASP A 228 5.43 -16.44 -13.57
C ASP A 228 6.42 -15.49 -12.88
N ASN A 229 6.59 -14.27 -13.41
CA ASN A 229 7.39 -13.22 -12.77
C ASN A 229 6.64 -12.56 -11.59
N VAL A 230 6.34 -13.35 -10.57
CA VAL A 230 5.55 -12.92 -9.40
C VAL A 230 6.11 -13.44 -8.08
N THR A 231 5.90 -12.65 -7.03
CA THR A 231 6.09 -13.07 -5.65
C THR A 231 4.72 -13.32 -5.01
N ARG A 232 4.54 -14.50 -4.41
CA ARG A 232 3.30 -14.90 -3.73
C ARG A 232 3.55 -15.10 -2.24
N LEU A 233 2.67 -14.53 -1.42
CA LEU A 233 2.66 -14.70 0.04
C LEU A 233 1.25 -15.08 0.49
N ASP A 234 1.14 -16.08 1.35
CA ASP A 234 -0.15 -16.46 1.96
C ASP A 234 -0.56 -15.38 2.98
N ARG A 235 0.43 -14.82 3.67
CA ARG A 235 0.26 -13.75 4.67
C ARG A 235 1.39 -12.74 4.57
N PHE A 236 1.06 -11.46 4.71
CA PHE A 236 1.99 -10.36 4.89
C PHE A 236 1.47 -9.41 5.99
N THR A 237 2.33 -8.95 6.88
CA THR A 237 1.98 -7.98 7.93
C THR A 237 3.03 -6.89 8.04
N THR A 238 2.64 -5.68 8.44
CA THR A 238 3.55 -4.57 8.71
C THR A 238 2.87 -3.51 9.56
N ASP A 239 3.66 -2.78 10.33
CA ASP A 239 3.23 -1.54 10.97
C ASP A 239 3.58 -0.35 10.07
N LEU A 240 2.54 0.37 9.66
CA LEU A 240 2.60 1.50 8.76
C LEU A 240 2.62 2.80 9.56
N THR A 241 3.53 3.71 9.23
CA THR A 241 3.48 5.11 9.63
C THR A 241 3.40 5.98 8.39
N LEU A 242 2.44 6.90 8.33
CA LEU A 242 2.35 7.92 7.31
C LEU A 242 2.82 9.25 7.91
N LYS A 243 3.70 9.95 7.23
CA LYS A 243 4.10 11.31 7.60
C LYS A 243 4.41 12.11 6.36
N ASP A 244 3.65 13.19 6.15
CA ASP A 244 3.86 14.15 5.07
C ASP A 244 4.00 13.46 3.70
N GLY A 245 3.12 12.48 3.44
CA GLY A 245 3.14 11.72 2.17
C GLY A 245 4.14 10.57 2.10
N VAL A 246 4.99 10.40 3.11
CA VAL A 246 5.95 9.29 3.20
C VAL A 246 5.39 8.19 4.08
N VAL A 247 5.18 7.03 3.48
CA VAL A 247 4.80 5.79 4.16
C VAL A 247 6.08 5.07 4.60
N THR A 248 6.22 4.81 5.89
CA THR A 248 7.25 3.92 6.44
C THR A 248 6.58 2.60 6.81
N LEU A 249 7.15 1.50 6.35
CA LEU A 249 6.75 0.14 6.67
C LEU A 249 7.79 -0.45 7.60
N ASN A 250 7.40 -0.73 8.84
CA ASN A 250 8.25 -1.36 9.85
C ASN A 250 7.79 -2.80 10.08
N ASP A 251 8.71 -3.62 10.60
CA ASP A 251 8.44 -4.99 11.03
C ASP A 251 7.69 -5.81 9.97
N MET A 252 8.05 -5.62 8.69
CA MET A 252 7.44 -6.36 7.60
C MET A 252 7.71 -7.84 7.81
N GLN A 253 6.69 -8.66 7.70
CA GLN A 253 6.78 -10.11 7.80
C GLN A 253 5.90 -10.74 6.72
N GLY A 254 6.50 -11.55 5.86
CA GLY A 254 5.80 -12.25 4.79
C GLY A 254 6.08 -13.75 4.82
N GLN A 255 5.08 -14.56 4.56
CA GLN A 255 5.19 -16.03 4.60
C GLN A 255 4.39 -16.70 3.49
N SER A 256 4.94 -17.79 2.95
CA SER A 256 4.31 -18.76 2.05
C SER A 256 5.00 -20.12 2.21
N PRO A 257 4.52 -21.20 1.55
CA PRO A 257 5.16 -22.51 1.62
C PRO A 257 6.58 -22.55 1.03
N VAL A 258 6.95 -21.53 0.23
CA VAL A 258 8.24 -21.47 -0.48
C VAL A 258 9.09 -20.26 -0.12
N LEU A 259 8.51 -19.23 0.50
CA LEU A 259 9.19 -17.99 0.86
C LEU A 259 8.85 -17.55 2.29
N ALA A 260 9.86 -17.09 3.01
CA ALA A 260 9.69 -16.28 4.20
C ALA A 260 10.49 -14.99 4.02
N LEU A 261 9.94 -13.85 4.40
CA LEU A 261 10.66 -12.58 4.36
C LEU A 261 10.41 -11.76 5.62
N THR A 262 11.42 -11.00 6.01
CA THR A 262 11.30 -9.88 6.95
C THR A 262 11.81 -8.62 6.29
N GLY A 263 11.48 -7.44 6.80
CA GLY A 263 12.05 -6.21 6.25
C GLY A 263 11.51 -4.92 6.82
N GLU A 264 11.98 -3.84 6.23
CA GLU A 264 11.56 -2.46 6.51
C GLU A 264 11.73 -1.61 5.24
N GLY A 265 11.10 -0.45 5.20
CA GLY A 265 11.31 0.46 4.08
C GLY A 265 10.37 1.64 4.04
N MET A 266 10.55 2.45 3.00
CA MET A 266 9.78 3.66 2.78
C MET A 266 9.18 3.69 1.39
N LEU A 267 7.98 4.27 1.26
CA LEU A 267 7.34 4.63 0.01
C LEU A 267 6.96 6.11 0.05
N ASN A 268 7.32 6.85 -0.97
CA ASN A 268 6.88 8.23 -1.13
C ASN A 268 5.70 8.26 -2.11
N LEU A 269 4.53 8.70 -1.63
CA LEU A 269 3.28 8.66 -2.39
C LEU A 269 3.22 9.72 -3.50
N ALA A 270 3.84 10.88 -3.26
CA ALA A 270 3.90 11.97 -4.22
C ALA A 270 4.90 11.69 -5.33
N ASP A 271 6.13 11.30 -4.97
CA ASP A 271 7.21 11.02 -5.91
C ASP A 271 7.08 9.64 -6.56
N GLN A 272 6.18 8.79 -6.06
CA GLN A 272 5.97 7.40 -6.49
C GLN A 272 7.28 6.59 -6.48
N THR A 273 8.04 6.75 -5.40
CA THR A 273 9.32 6.05 -5.20
C THR A 273 9.24 5.13 -4.00
N CYS A 274 10.13 4.13 -3.95
CA CYS A 274 10.34 3.33 -2.77
C CYS A 274 11.83 3.08 -2.51
N ASP A 275 12.12 2.71 -1.28
CA ASP A 275 13.38 2.12 -0.85
C ASP A 275 13.06 1.12 0.26
N THR A 276 13.09 -0.17 -0.07
CA THR A 276 12.75 -1.25 0.83
C THR A 276 13.89 -2.24 0.93
N GLN A 277 14.11 -2.75 2.14
CA GLN A 277 15.09 -3.77 2.42
C GLN A 277 14.37 -4.99 2.99
N PHE A 278 14.66 -6.14 2.39
CA PHE A 278 14.11 -7.43 2.76
C PHE A 278 15.23 -8.41 3.09
N ASP A 279 15.01 -9.24 4.09
CA ASP A 279 15.76 -10.44 4.36
C ASP A 279 14.91 -11.64 3.94
N ILE A 280 15.31 -12.31 2.86
CA ILE A 280 14.48 -13.31 2.19
C ILE A 280 15.07 -14.70 2.39
N ARG A 281 14.23 -15.65 2.84
CA ARG A 281 14.56 -17.07 2.89
C ARG A 281 13.68 -17.82 1.90
N VAL A 282 14.32 -18.54 0.99
CA VAL A 282 13.65 -19.46 0.07
C VAL A 282 13.57 -20.82 0.74
N VAL A 283 12.45 -21.12 1.40
CA VAL A 283 12.26 -22.34 2.20
C VAL A 283 11.92 -23.56 1.34
N GLY A 284 11.37 -23.34 0.14
CA GLY A 284 10.91 -24.39 -0.77
C GLY A 284 11.17 -24.06 -2.24
N GLY A 285 10.79 -24.99 -3.13
CA GLY A 285 10.95 -24.82 -4.58
C GLY A 285 12.37 -25.03 -5.13
N TRP A 286 13.27 -25.62 -4.33
CA TRP A 286 14.60 -26.04 -4.76
C TRP A 286 14.56 -27.42 -5.43
N ASN A 287 15.36 -27.63 -6.48
CA ASN A 287 15.54 -28.94 -7.10
C ASN A 287 16.76 -29.66 -6.52
N GLY A 288 16.57 -30.87 -6.01
CA GLY A 288 17.60 -31.71 -5.40
C GLY A 288 17.73 -31.54 -3.88
N GLU A 289 18.61 -32.34 -3.29
CA GLU A 289 18.93 -32.30 -1.86
C GLU A 289 20.45 -32.09 -1.72
N SER A 290 20.85 -30.97 -1.12
CA SER A 290 22.27 -30.65 -0.90
C SER A 290 22.44 -29.81 0.36
N LYS A 291 23.62 -29.90 0.98
CA LYS A 291 23.96 -29.06 2.14
C LYS A 291 23.86 -27.56 1.84
N LEU A 292 24.05 -27.17 0.58
CA LEU A 292 23.89 -25.79 0.14
C LEU A 292 22.42 -25.38 0.18
N ILE A 293 21.50 -26.24 -0.25
CA ILE A 293 20.06 -26.00 -0.15
C ILE A 293 19.64 -25.88 1.31
N ASP A 294 20.13 -26.76 2.19
CA ASP A 294 19.84 -26.68 3.63
C ASP A 294 20.33 -25.35 4.23
N PHE A 295 21.54 -24.94 3.88
CA PHE A 295 22.09 -23.63 4.28
C PHE A 295 21.23 -22.46 3.78
N LEU A 296 20.79 -22.48 2.51
CA LEU A 296 19.99 -21.40 1.91
C LEU A 296 18.56 -21.31 2.45
N LYS A 297 17.98 -22.43 2.93
CA LYS A 297 16.68 -22.43 3.61
C LYS A 297 16.73 -21.74 4.97
N GLU A 298 17.88 -21.78 5.63
CA GLU A 298 18.09 -21.20 6.96
C GLU A 298 18.71 -19.80 6.92
N THR A 299 19.40 -19.45 5.82
CA THR A 299 20.15 -18.19 5.70
C THR A 299 19.33 -17.13 4.97
N PRO A 300 19.01 -16.00 5.60
CA PRO A 300 18.37 -14.88 4.92
C PRO A 300 19.29 -14.26 3.87
N VAL A 301 18.72 -13.93 2.72
CA VAL A 301 19.38 -13.25 1.61
C VAL A 301 18.91 -11.79 1.58
N PRO A 302 19.79 -10.81 1.85
CA PRO A 302 19.44 -9.40 1.77
C PRO A 302 19.12 -8.98 0.33
N LEU A 303 17.92 -8.43 0.14
CA LEU A 303 17.42 -7.83 -1.09
C LEU A 303 17.00 -6.39 -0.78
N ARG A 304 17.55 -5.42 -1.52
CA ARG A 304 17.04 -4.05 -1.54
C ARG A 304 16.30 -3.81 -2.84
N VAL A 305 15.12 -3.20 -2.78
CA VAL A 305 14.33 -2.77 -3.93
C VAL A 305 14.11 -1.26 -3.81
N TYR A 306 14.44 -0.49 -4.85
CA TYR A 306 14.42 0.97 -4.76
C TYR A 306 14.19 1.66 -6.12
N GLY A 307 13.78 2.92 -6.07
CA GLY A 307 13.56 3.75 -7.25
C GLY A 307 12.08 4.04 -7.50
N ASN A 308 11.74 4.45 -8.72
CA ASN A 308 10.36 4.75 -9.11
C ASN A 308 9.56 3.45 -9.27
N TRP A 309 8.29 3.43 -8.85
CA TRP A 309 7.45 2.22 -8.88
C TRP A 309 7.27 1.60 -10.26
N GLN A 310 7.37 2.39 -11.34
CA GLN A 310 7.29 1.88 -12.71
C GLN A 310 8.63 1.30 -13.21
N GLN A 311 9.74 1.65 -12.57
CA GLN A 311 11.11 1.31 -12.97
C GLN A 311 11.97 1.00 -11.74
N LEU A 312 11.61 -0.08 -11.04
CA LEU A 312 12.31 -0.48 -9.84
C LEU A 312 13.67 -1.08 -10.15
N ASN A 313 14.65 -0.69 -9.35
CA ASN A 313 15.97 -1.29 -9.29
C ASN A 313 16.05 -2.23 -8.10
N TYR A 314 16.99 -3.18 -8.16
CA TYR A 314 17.24 -4.07 -7.04
C TYR A 314 18.74 -4.33 -6.85
N SER A 315 19.12 -4.67 -5.62
CA SER A 315 20.45 -5.19 -5.30
C SER A 315 20.31 -6.41 -4.40
N LEU A 316 20.97 -7.51 -4.78
CA LEU A 316 20.88 -8.81 -4.11
C LEU A 316 22.27 -9.25 -3.65
N GLN A 317 22.43 -9.57 -2.36
CA GLN A 317 23.74 -9.87 -1.76
C GLN A 317 24.02 -11.39 -1.62
N VAL A 318 23.85 -12.17 -2.69
CA VAL A 318 24.08 -13.62 -2.66
C VAL A 318 25.57 -13.99 -2.64
N ASP A 319 26.40 -13.28 -3.42
CA ASP A 319 27.82 -13.61 -3.62
C ASP A 319 28.60 -13.63 -2.30
N GLN A 320 28.33 -12.66 -1.42
CA GLN A 320 28.99 -12.55 -0.12
C GLN A 320 28.58 -13.69 0.82
N LEU A 321 27.30 -14.09 0.79
CA LEU A 321 26.79 -15.21 1.57
C LEU A 321 27.40 -16.54 1.12
N LEU A 322 27.43 -16.79 -0.19
CA LEU A 322 27.99 -18.02 -0.75
C LEU A 322 29.51 -18.10 -0.54
N ARG A 323 30.24 -17.00 -0.70
CA ARG A 323 31.67 -16.96 -0.41
C ARG A 323 31.97 -17.33 1.04
N LYS A 324 31.21 -16.78 1.98
CA LYS A 324 31.33 -17.10 3.40
C LYS A 324 31.05 -18.58 3.66
N HIS A 325 29.97 -19.12 3.09
CA HIS A 325 29.63 -20.55 3.19
C HIS A 325 30.76 -21.47 2.66
N LEU A 326 31.32 -21.16 1.49
CA LEU A 326 32.42 -21.92 0.90
C LEU A 326 33.69 -21.85 1.78
N GLN A 327 34.00 -20.69 2.35
CA GLN A 327 35.12 -20.54 3.28
C GLN A 327 34.91 -21.37 4.54
N ASP A 328 33.70 -21.35 5.11
CA ASP A 328 33.36 -22.11 6.32
C ASP A 328 33.39 -23.62 6.06
N GLU A 329 32.84 -24.10 4.94
CA GLU A 329 32.88 -25.52 4.55
C GLU A 329 34.33 -25.97 4.26
N ALA A 330 35.15 -25.13 3.60
CA ALA A 330 36.57 -25.42 3.39
C ALA A 330 37.33 -25.51 4.72
N LYS A 331 37.12 -24.54 5.63
CA LYS A 331 37.72 -24.54 6.98
C LYS A 331 37.30 -25.78 7.78
N ARG A 332 36.03 -26.16 7.71
CA ARG A 332 35.49 -27.38 8.34
C ARG A 332 36.15 -28.65 7.79
N ARG A 333 36.20 -28.82 6.47
CA ARG A 333 36.82 -30.00 5.84
C ARG A 333 38.32 -30.09 6.13
N LEU A 334 39.02 -28.96 6.13
CA LEU A 334 40.44 -28.90 6.49
C LEU A 334 40.66 -29.26 7.96
N ASN A 335 39.80 -28.78 8.87
CA ASN A 335 39.82 -29.18 10.28
C ASN A 335 39.55 -30.67 10.43
N ASP A 336 38.49 -31.22 9.83
CA ASP A 336 38.14 -32.64 9.88
C ASP A 336 39.29 -33.52 9.34
N TRP A 337 39.94 -33.10 8.25
CA TRP A 337 41.11 -33.78 7.71
C TRP A 337 42.31 -33.72 8.65
N ALA A 338 42.61 -32.54 9.21
CA ALA A 338 43.70 -32.37 10.17
C ALA A 338 43.45 -33.21 11.43
N GLU A 339 42.19 -33.35 11.83
CA GLU A 339 41.79 -34.16 12.97
C GLU A 339 41.96 -35.66 12.73
N ARG A 340 41.61 -36.12 11.52
CA ARG A 340 41.82 -37.53 11.12
C ARG A 340 43.30 -37.86 10.91
N ASN A 341 44.13 -36.86 10.63
CA ASN A 341 45.56 -37.02 10.36
C ASN A 341 46.46 -36.42 11.45
N LYS A 342 45.98 -36.38 12.71
CA LYS A 342 46.67 -35.78 13.89
C LYS A 342 48.10 -36.30 14.12
N ASP A 343 48.39 -37.54 13.71
CA ASP A 343 49.70 -38.18 13.87
C ASP A 343 50.68 -37.92 12.72
N SER A 344 50.21 -37.34 11.60
CA SER A 344 51.05 -36.98 10.47
C SER A 344 51.63 -35.56 10.61
N ARG A 345 52.85 -35.34 10.10
CA ARG A 345 53.51 -34.02 10.12
C ARG A 345 52.68 -32.95 9.40
N ASN A 346 52.07 -33.32 8.27
CA ASN A 346 51.22 -32.45 7.45
C ASN A 346 49.92 -32.06 8.18
N GLY A 347 49.34 -32.95 9.00
CA GLY A 347 48.17 -32.65 9.82
C GLY A 347 48.43 -31.56 10.86
N LYS A 348 49.63 -31.56 11.48
CA LYS A 348 50.03 -30.55 12.47
C LYS A 348 50.26 -29.17 11.85
N ASP A 349 50.78 -29.11 10.62
CA ASP A 349 51.04 -27.85 9.92
C ASP A 349 49.74 -27.20 9.42
N VAL A 350 48.80 -27.99 8.89
CA VAL A 350 47.48 -27.49 8.48
C VAL A 350 46.70 -26.94 9.69
N LYS A 351 46.75 -27.61 10.84
CA LYS A 351 46.10 -27.13 12.06
C LYS A 351 46.65 -25.76 12.53
N LYS A 352 47.97 -25.57 12.48
CA LYS A 352 48.61 -24.28 12.81
C LYS A 352 48.25 -23.15 11.85
N LEU A 353 48.00 -23.45 10.58
CA LEU A 353 47.56 -22.46 9.58
C LEU A 353 46.10 -22.06 9.78
N LEU A 354 45.23 -23.02 10.14
CA LEU A 354 43.82 -22.76 10.44
C LEU A 354 43.61 -21.92 11.70
N GLU A 355 44.52 -22.00 12.69
CA GLU A 355 44.50 -21.15 13.89
C GLU A 355 44.90 -19.67 13.61
N LYS A 356 45.52 -19.39 12.46
CA LYS A 356 45.94 -18.04 12.05
C LYS A 356 44.97 -17.35 11.07
N MET A 357 43.97 -18.07 10.56
CA MET A 357 42.92 -17.58 9.66
C MET A 357 41.59 -17.50 10.38
#